data_AF-A0A221STM9-F1
#
_entry.id   AF-A0A221STM9-F1
#
_cell.length_a   1.000
_cell.length_b   1.000
_cell.length_c   1.000
_cell.angle_alpha   90.00
_cell.angle_beta   90.00
_cell.angle_gamma   90.00
#
_symmetry.space_group_name_H-M   'P 1'
#
loop_
_entity.id
_entity.type
_entity.pdbx_description
1 polymer ?
#
loop_
_entity_poly.entity_id
_entity_poly.type
_entity_poly.pdbx_seq_one_letter_code
_entity_poly.pdbx_strand_id
1 'polypeptide(L)'
;MIVDVRGLGNFQRDMSNSIFAEGQPGTPLWPDPEKVRGVSSALVNELGLSESYTTDAAIQARLRDLGVLAADVTRVKASRVQASRFAPQSGVLVDATLNAAAARAFLAAGDACRVIFLKN
;
A
#
# COMPACT_ATOMS: atom_id res chain seq x y z
N MET A 1 5.57 5.05 3.89
CA MET A 1 5.44 5.15 2.42
C MET A 1 4.05 5.60 2.04
N ILE A 2 3.92 6.50 1.07
CA ILE A 2 2.66 6.81 0.40
C ILE A 2 2.67 6.19 -1.00
N VAL A 3 1.63 5.42 -1.34
CA VAL A 3 1.38 4.89 -2.68
C VAL A 3 0.23 5.67 -3.30
N ASP A 4 0.53 6.51 -4.29
CA ASP A 4 -0.47 7.29 -5.02
C ASP A 4 -1.13 6.45 -6.11
N VAL A 5 -2.43 6.16 -5.93
CA VAL A 5 -3.26 5.37 -6.85
C VAL A 5 -4.30 6.23 -7.60
N ARG A 6 -4.27 7.55 -7.44
CA ARG A 6 -5.19 8.48 -8.11
C ARG A 6 -5.10 8.38 -9.62
N GLY A 7 -6.22 8.46 -10.32
CA GLY A 7 -6.26 8.41 -11.79
C GLY A 7 -5.96 7.04 -12.41
N LEU A 8 -5.82 5.98 -11.61
CA LEU A 8 -5.62 4.60 -12.10
C LEU A 8 -6.92 3.78 -12.14
N GLY A 9 -8.04 4.39 -11.79
CA GLY A 9 -9.35 3.74 -11.68
C GLY A 9 -9.97 3.94 -10.29
N ASN A 10 -11.04 3.19 -10.02
CA ASN A 10 -11.74 3.25 -8.74
C ASN A 10 -11.08 2.33 -7.71
N PHE A 11 -9.97 2.79 -7.13
CA PHE A 11 -9.35 2.09 -5.99
C PHE A 11 -10.28 2.14 -4.78
N GLN A 12 -10.60 0.98 -4.23
CA GLN A 12 -11.52 0.82 -3.12
C GLN A 12 -10.75 0.59 -1.82
N ARG A 13 -11.34 1.02 -0.70
CA ARG A 13 -10.81 0.70 0.62
C ARG A 13 -11.26 -0.71 0.97
N ASP A 14 -10.32 -1.58 1.30
CA ASP A 14 -10.62 -2.92 1.81
C ASP A 14 -9.71 -3.26 2.99
N MET A 15 -10.10 -4.30 3.73
CA MET A 15 -9.36 -4.87 4.84
C MET A 15 -8.11 -5.64 4.40
N SER A 16 -7.94 -5.91 3.10
CA SER A 16 -6.73 -6.53 2.59
C SER A 16 -6.32 -5.87 1.29
N ASN A 17 -5.16 -5.22 1.29
CA ASN A 17 -4.59 -4.57 0.13
C ASN A 17 -3.21 -5.19 -0.09
N SER A 18 -2.81 -5.46 -1.32
CA SER A 18 -1.47 -5.96 -1.64
C SER A 18 -0.75 -5.03 -2.60
N ILE A 19 0.56 -4.91 -2.44
CA ILE A 19 1.43 -4.19 -3.37
C ILE A 19 2.30 -5.19 -4.10
N PHE A 20 2.38 -5.11 -5.43
CA PHE A 20 3.21 -5.95 -6.28
C PHE A 20 4.26 -5.14 -7.02
N ALA A 21 5.37 -5.78 -7.40
CA ALA A 21 6.24 -5.26 -8.45
C ALA A 21 5.73 -5.70 -9.83
N GLU A 22 5.86 -4.82 -10.83
CA GLU A 22 5.65 -5.20 -12.23
C GLU A 22 6.50 -6.41 -12.61
N GLY A 23 5.91 -7.34 -13.38
CA GLY A 23 6.59 -8.57 -13.80
C GLY A 23 6.73 -9.63 -12.71
N GLN A 24 6.26 -9.39 -11.48
CA GLN A 24 6.26 -10.37 -10.37
C GLN A 24 4.84 -10.68 -9.86
N PRO A 25 3.97 -11.27 -10.71
CA PRO A 25 2.65 -11.70 -10.26
C PRO A 25 2.77 -12.84 -9.24
N GLY A 26 2.00 -12.77 -8.15
CA GLY A 26 1.89 -13.85 -7.15
C GLY A 26 2.69 -13.65 -5.86
N THR A 27 3.77 -12.88 -5.90
CA THR A 27 4.56 -12.54 -4.69
C THR A 27 4.44 -11.04 -4.42
N PRO A 28 3.66 -10.62 -3.41
CA PRO A 28 3.56 -9.21 -3.10
C PRO A 28 4.83 -8.70 -2.41
N LEU A 29 5.13 -7.41 -2.63
CA LEU A 29 6.05 -6.62 -1.81
C LEU A 29 5.42 -6.26 -0.46
N TRP A 30 4.09 -6.10 -0.43
CA TRP A 30 3.31 -5.88 0.79
C TRP A 30 2.08 -6.80 0.77
N PRO A 31 1.78 -7.51 1.87
CA PRO A 31 2.48 -7.45 3.15
C PRO A 31 3.78 -8.24 3.05
N ASP A 32 4.77 -7.88 3.86
CA ASP A 32 6.02 -8.65 3.91
C ASP A 32 5.69 -10.12 4.26
N PRO A 33 5.91 -11.07 3.33
CA PRO A 33 5.55 -12.47 3.50
C PRO A 33 6.25 -13.15 4.67
N GLU A 34 7.42 -12.66 5.08
CA GLU A 34 8.18 -13.20 6.20
C GLU A 34 7.63 -12.70 7.53
N LYS A 35 7.22 -11.42 7.60
CA LYS A 35 6.64 -10.83 8.81
C LYS A 35 5.19 -11.24 9.07
N VAL A 36 4.44 -11.58 8.03
CA VAL A 36 3.07 -12.10 8.20
C VAL A 36 2.99 -13.62 8.31
N ARG A 37 4.13 -14.31 8.27
CA ARG A 37 4.19 -15.77 8.38
C ARG A 37 3.79 -16.17 9.81
N GLY A 38 2.58 -16.71 9.97
CA GLY A 38 2.02 -17.09 11.28
C GLY A 38 1.26 -15.98 12.01
N VAL A 39 1.15 -14.79 11.40
CA VAL A 39 0.33 -13.68 11.91
C VAL A 39 -1.05 -13.76 11.26
N SER A 40 -2.13 -13.80 12.06
CA SER A 40 -3.49 -13.80 11.51
C SER A 40 -3.72 -12.52 10.71
N SER A 41 -4.50 -12.62 9.62
CA SER A 41 -4.92 -11.44 8.84
C SER A 41 -5.60 -10.36 9.69
N ALA A 42 -6.20 -10.75 10.81
CA ALA A 42 -6.76 -9.84 11.81
C ALA A 42 -5.70 -8.95 12.47
N LEU A 43 -4.50 -9.46 12.78
CA LEU A 43 -3.46 -8.67 13.44
C LEU A 43 -2.79 -7.67 12.46
N VAL A 44 -2.65 -8.04 11.19
CA VAL A 44 -2.20 -7.11 10.12
C VAL A 44 -3.15 -5.92 9.98
N ASN A 45 -4.44 -6.15 10.23
CA ASN A 45 -5.49 -5.14 10.23
C ASN A 45 -5.60 -4.37 11.55
N GLU A 46 -5.44 -5.03 12.71
CA GLU A 46 -5.41 -4.41 14.04
C GLU A 46 -4.17 -3.52 14.24
N LEU A 47 -3.05 -3.86 13.60
CA LEU A 47 -1.84 -3.03 13.59
C LEU A 47 -1.96 -1.81 12.65
N GLY A 48 -3.06 -1.68 11.89
CA GLY A 48 -3.32 -0.52 11.02
C GLY A 48 -2.26 -0.30 9.94
N LEU A 49 -1.74 -1.38 9.36
CA LEU A 49 -0.56 -1.32 8.49
C LEU A 49 -0.83 -0.73 7.09
N SER A 50 -2.10 -0.62 6.71
CA SER A 50 -2.52 0.10 5.51
C SER A 50 -3.68 1.05 5.81
N GLU A 51 -3.50 2.32 5.47
CA GLU A 51 -4.55 3.34 5.56
C GLU A 51 -4.83 3.92 4.17
N SER A 52 -6.03 4.43 3.92
CA SER A 52 -6.41 5.06 2.65
C SER A 52 -6.96 6.45 2.88
N TYR A 53 -6.46 7.42 2.13
CA TYR A 53 -6.87 8.83 2.22
C TYR A 53 -7.21 9.38 0.84
N THR A 54 -8.11 10.35 0.81
CA THR A 54 -8.54 11.03 -0.42
C THR A 54 -7.82 12.37 -0.66
N THR A 55 -7.18 12.93 0.37
CA THR A 55 -6.52 14.23 0.29
C THR A 55 -5.13 14.20 0.92
N ASP A 56 -4.22 14.98 0.34
CA ASP A 56 -2.89 15.20 0.92
C ASP A 56 -2.97 15.83 2.32
N ALA A 57 -3.95 16.71 2.58
CA ALA A 57 -4.14 17.34 3.89
C ALA A 57 -4.45 16.31 4.99
N ALA A 58 -5.28 15.31 4.71
CA ALA A 58 -5.61 14.25 5.66
C ALA A 58 -4.40 13.34 5.93
N ILE A 59 -3.60 13.04 4.90
CA ILE A 59 -2.33 12.31 5.08
C ILE A 59 -1.38 13.09 5.99
N GLN A 60 -1.22 14.39 5.75
CA GLN A 60 -0.35 15.24 6.57
C GLN A 60 -0.83 15.31 8.03
N ALA A 61 -2.15 15.35 8.28
CA ALA A 61 -2.69 15.26 9.64
C ALA A 61 -2.32 13.93 10.30
N ARG A 62 -2.51 12.80 9.60
CA ARG A 62 -2.15 11.49 10.12
C ARG A 62 -0.67 11.34 10.41
N LEU A 63 0.20 11.83 9.52
CA LEU A 63 1.64 11.77 9.71
C LEU A 63 2.06 12.54 10.97
N ARG A 64 1.45 13.70 11.23
CA ARG A 64 1.66 14.45 12.49
C ARG A 64 1.23 13.67 13.71
N ASP A 65 0.07 13.03 13.68
CA ASP A 65 -0.42 12.21 14.80
C ASP A 65 0.50 11.02 15.10
N LEU A 66 1.16 10.49 14.06
CA LEU A 66 2.15 9.42 14.18
C LEU A 66 3.56 9.91 14.53
N GLY A 67 3.77 11.23 14.66
CA GLY A 67 5.09 11.81 14.92
C GLY A 67 6.08 11.65 13.77
N VAL A 68 5.60 11.41 12.54
CA VAL A 68 6.44 11.19 11.35
C VAL A 68 6.72 12.51 10.65
N LEU A 69 7.99 12.84 10.42
CA LEU A 69 8.36 14.02 9.66
C LEU A 69 8.12 13.81 8.17
N ALA A 70 7.68 14.85 7.46
CA ALA A 70 7.44 14.76 6.02
C ALA A 70 8.68 14.32 5.21
N ALA A 71 9.88 14.64 5.69
CA ALA A 71 11.15 14.23 5.07
C ALA A 71 11.38 12.71 5.13
N ASP A 72 10.79 12.02 6.11
CA ASP A 72 10.91 10.56 6.28
C ASP A 72 9.85 9.82 5.47
N VAL A 73 8.98 10.54 4.75
CA VAL A 73 7.90 9.96 3.96
C VAL A 73 8.32 9.89 2.50
N THR A 74 8.68 8.68 2.07
CA THR A 74 8.77 8.39 0.64
C THR A 74 7.37 8.28 0.05
N ARG A 75 7.18 8.89 -1.13
CA ARG A 75 5.97 8.78 -1.94
C ARG A 75 6.29 8.20 -3.30
N VAL A 76 5.53 7.20 -3.71
CA VAL A 76 5.66 6.54 -5.02
C VAL A 76 4.32 6.53 -5.75
N LYS A 77 4.37 6.51 -7.08
CA LYS A 77 3.19 6.38 -7.94
C LYS A 77 3.03 4.91 -8.35
N ALA A 78 1.84 4.35 -8.16
CA ALA A 78 1.51 3.03 -8.72
C ALA A 78 1.36 3.12 -10.24
N SER A 79 1.73 2.06 -10.95
CA SER A 79 1.54 1.96 -12.40
C SER A 79 0.14 1.49 -12.78
N ARG A 80 -0.49 0.68 -11.91
CA ARG A 80 -1.89 0.26 -12.05
C ARG A 80 -2.50 -0.13 -10.70
N VAL A 81 -3.82 -0.19 -10.66
CA VAL A 81 -4.58 -0.91 -9.64
C VAL A 81 -5.19 -2.18 -10.23
N GLN A 82 -5.44 -3.18 -9.40
CA GLN A 82 -5.94 -4.48 -9.83
C GLN A 82 -6.89 -5.09 -8.79
N ALA A 83 -7.64 -6.10 -9.21
CA ALA A 83 -8.50 -6.87 -8.31
C ALA A 83 -7.68 -7.52 -7.18
N SER A 84 -8.33 -7.74 -6.05
CA SER A 84 -7.72 -8.44 -4.91
C SER A 84 -7.10 -9.78 -5.33
N ARG A 85 -5.87 -10.07 -4.91
CA ARG A 85 -5.26 -11.39 -5.04
C ARG A 85 -6.08 -12.51 -4.40
N PHE A 86 -6.91 -12.19 -3.40
CA PHE A 86 -7.77 -13.15 -2.71
C PHE A 86 -9.12 -13.33 -3.41
N ALA A 87 -9.51 -12.37 -4.25
CA ALA A 87 -10.71 -12.44 -5.08
C ALA A 87 -10.43 -11.90 -6.50
N PRO A 88 -9.63 -12.61 -7.33
CA PRO A 88 -9.16 -12.10 -8.62
C PRO A 88 -10.27 -11.85 -9.66
N GLN A 89 -11.42 -12.49 -9.47
CA GLN A 89 -12.61 -12.33 -10.32
C GLN A 89 -13.55 -11.22 -9.82
N SER A 90 -13.23 -10.57 -8.69
CA SER A 90 -14.02 -9.45 -8.20
C SER A 90 -13.77 -8.20 -9.05
N GLY A 91 -14.80 -7.35 -9.22
CA GLY A 91 -14.64 -6.00 -9.78
C GLY A 91 -14.03 -5.00 -8.78
N VAL A 92 -13.55 -5.47 -7.63
CA VAL A 92 -13.10 -4.64 -6.52
C VAL A 92 -11.58 -4.45 -6.60
N LEU A 93 -11.16 -3.24 -6.97
CA LEU A 93 -9.76 -2.88 -7.19
C LEU A 93 -9.15 -2.37 -5.89
N VAL A 94 -8.34 -3.20 -5.24
CA VAL A 94 -7.78 -2.94 -3.89
C VAL A 94 -6.28 -3.21 -3.82
N ASP A 95 -5.71 -3.82 -4.85
CA ASP A 95 -4.29 -4.08 -4.97
C ASP A 95 -3.64 -3.07 -5.92
N ALA A 96 -2.36 -2.80 -5.73
CA ALA A 96 -1.58 -1.88 -6.56
C ALA A 96 -0.32 -2.56 -7.11
N THR A 97 0.08 -2.17 -8.32
CA THR A 97 1.37 -2.56 -8.89
C THR A 97 2.30 -1.34 -8.97
N LEU A 98 3.56 -1.53 -8.58
CA LEU A 98 4.63 -0.55 -8.70
C LEU A 98 5.54 -0.91 -9.88
N ASN A 99 5.97 0.10 -10.65
CA ASN A 99 7.03 -0.09 -11.62
C ASN A 99 8.38 -0.37 -10.92
N ALA A 100 9.41 -0.71 -11.70
CA ALA A 100 10.71 -1.09 -11.17
C ALA A 100 11.35 -0.02 -10.25
N ALA A 101 11.23 1.27 -10.58
CA ALA A 101 11.80 2.35 -9.78
C ALA A 101 11.06 2.52 -8.44
N ALA A 102 9.73 2.52 -8.48
CA ALA A 102 8.88 2.62 -7.28
C ALA A 102 9.04 1.39 -6.38
N ALA A 103 9.15 0.19 -6.95
CA ALA A 103 9.41 -1.04 -6.20
C ALA A 103 10.75 -1.01 -5.48
N ARG A 104 11.82 -0.48 -6.11
CA ARG A 104 13.12 -0.29 -5.43
C ARG A 104 13.02 0.70 -4.28
N ALA A 105 12.36 1.84 -4.48
CA ALA A 105 12.13 2.81 -3.40
C ALA A 105 11.29 2.21 -2.26
N PHE A 106 10.31 1.37 -2.59
CA PHE A 106 9.50 0.64 -1.62
C PHE A 106 10.35 -0.30 -0.76
N LEU A 107 11.18 -1.12 -1.39
CA LEU A 107 12.07 -2.05 -0.70
C LEU A 107 13.15 -1.33 0.12
N ALA A 108 13.68 -0.20 -0.38
CA ALA A 108 14.69 0.59 0.31
C ALA A 108 14.16 1.24 1.61
N ALA A 109 12.86 1.49 1.70
CA ALA A 109 12.25 2.05 2.90
C ALA A 109 12.23 1.05 4.09
N GLY A 110 12.47 -0.23 3.82
CA GLY A 110 12.72 -1.26 4.84
C GLY A 110 11.54 -1.58 5.77
N ASP A 111 11.86 -2.23 6.89
CA ASP A 111 10.92 -2.89 7.79
C ASP A 111 9.99 -1.96 8.57
N ALA A 112 10.36 -0.69 8.70
CA ALA A 112 9.59 0.32 9.43
C ALA A 112 8.47 0.95 8.58
N CYS A 113 8.30 0.52 7.34
CA CYS A 113 7.45 1.22 6.40
C CYS A 113 5.96 0.92 6.58
N ARG A 114 5.23 1.85 7.22
CA ARG A 114 3.76 1.91 7.13
C ARG A 114 3.33 2.30 5.73
N VAL A 115 2.28 1.68 5.21
CA VAL A 115 1.76 1.95 3.86
C VAL A 115 0.51 2.82 3.93
N ILE A 116 0.50 3.89 3.15
CA ILE A 116 -0.65 4.79 3.01
C ILE A 116 -1.03 4.87 1.53
N PHE A 117 -2.26 4.53 1.19
CA PHE A 117 -2.80 4.72 -0.16
C PHE A 117 -3.41 6.12 -0.29
N LEU A 118 -2.96 6.89 -1.26
CA LEU A 118 -3.62 8.13 -1.66
C LEU A 118 -4.49 7.85 -2.89
N LYS A 119 -5.80 7.91 -2.72
CA LYS A 119 -6.81 7.62 -3.74
C LYS A 119 -7.67 8.87 -4.03
N ASN A 120 -8.54 8.77 -5.03
CA ASN A 120 -9.58 9.78 -5.27
C ASN A 120 -10.74 9.61 -4.27
#